data_AF-A0A0S8BFU5-F1
#
_entry.id   AF-A0A0S8BFU5-F1
#
_cell.length_a   1.000
_cell.length_b   1.000
_cell.length_c   1.000
_cell.angle_alpha   90.00
_cell.angle_beta   90.00
_cell.angle_gamma   90.00
#
_symmetry.space_group_name_H-M   'P 1'
#
loop_
_entity.id
_entity.type
_entity.pdbx_description
1 polymer ?
#
loop_
_entity_poly.entity_id
_entity_poly.type
_entity_poly.pdbx_seq_one_letter_code
_entity_poly.pdbx_strand_id
1 'polypeptide(L)'
;MGNLLSDEALRIRFWWPTLVLLAVIAYLYSLGSLTIPNIGDEAPYFQITRLTAESGHWLPLKAAEGLDNTKPPMLFWQGIVSTNWGKDWS
;
A
#
# COMPACT_ATOMS: atom_id res chain seq x y z
N MET A 1 16.92 -2.39 41.06
CA MET A 1 16.13 -2.14 39.84
C MET A 1 16.59 -3.13 38.78
N GLY A 2 15.79 -4.16 38.49
CA GLY A 2 16.11 -5.10 37.40
C GLY A 2 16.07 -4.36 36.07
N ASN A 3 17.10 -4.56 35.24
CA ASN A 3 17.17 -3.95 33.92
C ASN A 3 16.05 -4.54 33.05
N LEU A 4 15.01 -3.74 32.76
CA LEU A 4 13.83 -4.16 32.01
C LEU A 4 14.19 -4.68 30.59
N LEU A 5 15.39 -4.35 30.12
CA LEU A 5 15.94 -4.75 28.82
C LEU A 5 16.73 -6.07 28.87
N SER A 6 17.10 -6.59 30.04
CA SER A 6 17.84 -7.86 30.14
C SER A 6 16.94 -9.09 30.28
N ASP A 7 15.64 -8.90 30.52
CA ASP A 7 14.67 -10.00 30.61
C ASP A 7 14.21 -10.42 29.20
N GLU A 8 14.62 -11.62 28.79
CA GLU A 8 14.32 -12.17 27.47
C GLU A 8 12.82 -12.42 27.26
N ALA A 9 12.11 -12.91 28.28
CA ALA A 9 10.69 -13.21 28.19
C ALA A 9 9.87 -11.92 28.02
N LEU A 10 10.25 -10.85 28.74
CA LEU A 10 9.62 -9.54 28.62
C LEU A 10 9.92 -8.90 27.26
N ARG A 11 11.14 -9.07 26.74
CA ARG A 11 11.53 -8.61 25.39
C ARG A 11 10.72 -9.25 24.27
N ILE A 12 10.60 -10.56 24.26
CA ILE A 12 9.85 -11.28 23.23
C ILE A 12 8.36 -11.00 23.34
N ARG A 13 7.82 -10.95 24.57
CA ARG A 13 6.38 -10.80 24.76
C ARG A 13 5.86 -9.39 24.54
N PHE A 14 6.65 -8.36 24.82
CA PHE A 14 6.19 -6.97 24.79
C PHE A 14 7.03 -6.07 23.87
N TRP A 15 8.35 -6.08 24.00
CA TRP A 15 9.20 -5.13 23.27
C TRP A 15 9.19 -5.36 21.75
N TRP A 16 9.41 -6.60 21.31
CA TRP A 16 9.38 -6.91 19.87
C TRP A 16 8.02 -6.64 19.22
N PRO A 17 6.89 -7.09 19.79
CA PRO A 17 5.57 -6.74 19.27
C PRO A 17 5.32 -5.23 19.25
N THR A 18 5.74 -4.51 20.29
CA THR A 18 5.58 -3.04 20.34
C THR A 18 6.39 -2.35 19.24
N LEU A 19 7.62 -2.80 18.99
CA LEU A 19 8.45 -2.27 17.90
C LEU A 19 7.86 -2.56 16.52
N VAL A 20 7.36 -3.79 16.29
CA VAL A 20 6.68 -4.14 15.05
C VAL A 20 5.43 -3.29 14.86
N LEU A 21 4.64 -3.12 15.91
CA LEU A 21 3.43 -2.30 15.88
C LEU A 21 3.76 -0.83 15.58
N LEU A 22 4.81 -0.29 16.20
CA LEU A 22 5.29 1.06 15.91
C LEU A 22 5.75 1.20 14.45
N ALA A 23 6.47 0.20 13.93
CA ALA A 23 6.91 0.20 12.53
C ALA A 23 5.73 0.15 11.55
N VAL A 24 4.70 -0.67 11.84
CA VAL A 24 3.47 -0.74 11.04
C VAL A 24 2.74 0.61 11.06
N ILE A 25 2.59 1.23 12.23
CA ILE A 25 1.95 2.56 12.35
C ILE A 25 2.74 3.62 11.56
N ALA A 26 4.06 3.65 11.71
CA ALA A 26 4.91 4.60 10.97
C ALA A 26 4.81 4.40 9.45
N TYR A 27 4.79 3.15 8.99
CA TYR A 27 4.60 2.81 7.58
C TYR A 27 3.24 3.30 7.06
N LEU A 28 2.15 2.96 7.75
CA LEU A 28 0.79 3.36 7.35
C LEU A 28 0.60 4.88 7.38
N TYR A 29 1.16 5.57 8.39
CA TYR A 29 1.12 7.02 8.47
C TYR A 29 1.85 7.70 7.31
N SER A 30 2.94 7.09 6.83
CA SER A 30 3.72 7.65 5.73
C SER A 30 3.13 7.41 4.35
N LEU A 31 2.16 6.50 4.16
CA LEU A 31 1.63 6.09 2.83
C LEU A 31 1.10 7.25 1.97
N GLY A 32 0.68 8.37 2.57
CA GLY A 32 0.22 9.57 1.86
C GLY A 32 1.17 10.77 1.96
N SER A 33 2.40 10.57 2.44
CA SER A 33 3.34 11.68 2.61
C SER A 33 3.87 12.20 1.27
N LEU A 34 3.88 13.52 1.12
CA LEU A 34 4.51 14.22 -0.02
C LEU A 34 6.01 13.95 -0.17
N THR A 35 6.64 13.37 0.86
CA THR A 35 8.06 12.98 0.86
C THR A 35 8.32 11.52 0.45
N ILE A 36 7.29 10.74 0.11
CA ILE A 36 7.51 9.41 -0.47
C ILE A 36 8.27 9.59 -1.79
N PRO A 37 9.38 8.85 -2.01
CA PRO A 37 10.04 8.80 -3.31
C PRO A 37 9.04 8.32 -4.36
N ASN A 38 8.48 9.25 -5.13
CA ASN A 38 7.49 8.95 -6.15
C ASN A 38 8.23 8.38 -7.36
N ILE A 39 8.05 7.09 -7.65
CA ILE A 39 8.58 6.47 -8.86
C ILE A 39 7.72 6.99 -10.02
N GLY A 40 8.35 7.36 -11.15
CA GLY A 40 7.63 7.96 -12.29
C GLY A 40 6.45 7.15 -12.85
N ASP A 41 6.37 5.86 -12.50
CA ASP A 41 5.29 4.96 -12.91
C ASP A 41 4.05 4.96 -11.98
N GLU A 42 4.10 5.61 -10.80
CA GLU A 42 2.99 5.59 -9.84
C GLU A 42 1.70 6.19 -10.41
N ALA A 43 1.80 7.34 -11.08
CA ALA A 43 0.67 8.00 -11.71
C ALA A 43 0.03 7.14 -12.83
N PRO A 44 0.78 6.56 -13.78
CA PRO A 44 0.29 5.53 -14.71
C PRO A 44 -0.48 4.40 -14.03
N TYR A 45 0.06 3.82 -12.95
CA TYR A 45 -0.58 2.69 -12.27
C TYR A 45 -1.87 3.07 -11.55
N PHE A 46 -1.89 4.25 -10.92
CA PHE A 46 -3.10 4.80 -10.32
C PHE A 46 -4.19 5.00 -11.38
N GLN A 47 -3.84 5.54 -12.55
CA GLN A 47 -4.80 5.78 -13.62
C GLN A 47 -5.34 4.49 -14.25
N ILE A 48 -4.51 3.46 -14.45
CA ILE A 48 -4.98 2.14 -14.91
C ILE A 48 -5.92 1.51 -13.89
N THR A 49 -5.57 1.59 -12.60
CA THR A 49 -6.40 1.10 -11.49
C THR A 49 -7.76 1.80 -11.50
N ARG A 50 -7.76 3.12 -11.69
CA ARG A 50 -8.99 3.95 -11.78
C ARG A 50 -9.91 3.47 -12.88
N LEU A 51 -9.41 3.48 -14.10
CA LEU A 51 -10.19 3.23 -15.30
C LEU A 51 -10.70 1.79 -15.31
N THR A 52 -9.90 0.86 -14.77
CA THR A 52 -10.32 -0.53 -14.61
C THR A 52 -11.41 -0.65 -13.55
N ALA A 53 -11.29 0.00 -12.38
CA ALA A 53 -12.34 0.01 -11.36
C ALA A 53 -13.65 0.63 -11.89
N GLU A 54 -13.56 1.79 -12.54
CA GLU A 54 -14.70 2.50 -13.16
C GLU A 54 -15.39 1.64 -14.23
N SER A 55 -14.66 0.75 -14.91
CA SER A 55 -15.24 -0.16 -15.90
C SER A 55 -16.15 -1.23 -15.29
N GLY A 56 -16.10 -1.46 -13.97
CA GLY A 56 -16.87 -2.50 -13.29
C GLY A 56 -16.38 -3.93 -13.54
N HIS A 57 -15.27 -4.11 -14.26
CA HIS A 57 -14.72 -5.42 -14.62
C HIS A 57 -13.24 -5.52 -14.20
N TRP A 58 -12.79 -6.74 -13.92
CA TRP A 58 -11.38 -7.02 -13.62
C TRP A 58 -10.47 -6.98 -14.86
N LEU A 59 -11.06 -7.28 -16.02
CA LEU A 59 -10.40 -7.40 -17.32
C LEU A 59 -11.37 -7.00 -18.45
N PRO A 60 -10.86 -6.55 -19.61
CA PRO A 60 -9.47 -6.15 -19.85
C PRO A 60 -9.11 -4.91 -19.05
N LEU A 61 -7.84 -4.80 -18.64
CA LEU A 61 -7.33 -3.60 -17.98
C LEU A 61 -7.49 -2.38 -18.90
N LYS A 62 -7.90 -1.27 -18.33
CA LYS A 62 -8.12 -0.01 -19.06
C LYS A 62 -6.98 0.95 -18.77
N ALA A 63 -6.36 1.48 -19.82
CA ALA A 63 -5.32 2.51 -19.74
C ALA A 63 -5.77 3.76 -20.51
N ALA A 64 -5.29 4.93 -20.10
CA ALA A 64 -5.53 6.17 -20.83
C ALA A 64 -4.77 6.18 -22.16
N GLU A 65 -5.18 7.05 -23.08
CA GLU A 65 -4.46 7.22 -24.35
C GLU A 65 -2.99 7.60 -24.10
N GLY A 66 -2.08 6.92 -24.79
CA GLY A 66 -0.64 7.10 -24.65
C GLY A 66 0.00 6.32 -23.50
N LEU A 67 -0.76 5.48 -22.79
CA LEU A 67 -0.26 4.69 -21.66
C LEU A 67 -0.31 3.19 -21.97
N ASP A 68 0.86 2.53 -21.95
CA ASP A 68 0.95 1.10 -22.23
C ASP A 68 0.71 0.27 -20.97
N ASN A 69 -0.23 -0.66 -21.06
CA ASN A 69 -0.48 -1.63 -20.00
C ASN A 69 0.45 -2.85 -20.13
N THR A 70 1.65 -2.75 -19.56
CA THR A 70 2.71 -3.79 -19.64
C THR A 70 2.83 -4.67 -18.39
N LYS A 71 2.15 -4.30 -17.29
CA LYS A 71 2.25 -5.00 -16.00
C LYS A 71 1.16 -6.04 -15.84
N PRO A 72 1.42 -7.13 -15.08
CA PRO A 72 0.40 -8.12 -14.80
C PRO A 72 -0.74 -7.52 -13.96
N PRO A 73 -1.97 -8.06 -14.10
CA PRO A 73 -3.17 -7.48 -13.51
C PRO A 73 -3.20 -7.46 -11.99
N MET A 74 -2.44 -8.34 -11.34
CA MET A 74 -2.39 -8.43 -9.88
C MET A 74 -2.02 -7.10 -9.21
N LEU A 75 -1.13 -6.30 -9.82
CA LEU A 75 -0.75 -4.99 -9.30
C LEU A 75 -1.97 -4.04 -9.20
N PHE A 76 -2.78 -3.99 -10.25
CA PHE A 76 -3.96 -3.12 -10.31
C PHE A 76 -5.10 -3.65 -9.44
N TRP A 77 -5.27 -4.98 -9.40
CA TRP A 77 -6.29 -5.62 -8.57
C TRP A 77 -6.12 -5.31 -7.08
N GLN A 78 -4.88 -5.20 -6.59
CA GLN A 78 -4.62 -4.77 -5.22
C GLN A 78 -5.18 -3.37 -4.96
N GLY A 79 -4.95 -2.42 -5.88
CA GLY A 79 -5.49 -1.06 -5.79
C GLY A 79 -7.01 -0.99 -5.91
N ILE A 80 -7.62 -1.82 -6.77
CA ILE A 80 -9.08 -1.91 -6.89
C ILE A 80 -9.69 -2.39 -5.56
N VAL A 81 -9.12 -3.42 -4.94
CA VAL A 81 -9.62 -3.96 -3.67
C VAL A 81 -9.38 -2.99 -2.51
N SER A 82 -8.19 -2.40 -2.40
CA SER A 82 -7.84 -1.50 -1.30
C SER A 82 -8.63 -0.19 -1.29
N THR A 83 -9.15 0.23 -2.45
CA THR A 83 -9.96 1.46 -2.61
C THR A 83 -11.46 1.19 -2.73
N ASN A 84 -11.90 -0.03 -2.37
CA ASN A 84 -13.31 -0.43 -2.45
C ASN A 84 -13.92 -0.19 -3.83
N TRP A 85 -13.21 -0.65 -4.86
CA TRP A 85 -13.63 -0.54 -6.25
C TRP A 85 -13.76 0.90 -6.74
N GLY A 86 -12.80 1.77 -6.45
CA GLY A 86 -12.89 3.15 -6.94
C GLY A 86 -13.59 4.13 -5.99
N LYS A 87 -14.17 3.66 -4.89
CA LYS A 87 -15.06 4.47 -4.03
C LYS A 87 -14.31 5.31 -3.02
N ASP A 88 -13.21 4.79 -2.49
CA ASP A 88 -12.45 5.41 -1.40
C ASP A 88 -11.11 5.94 -1.93
N TRP A 89 -11.18 7.07 -2.64
CA TRP A 89 -10.05 7.73 -3.33
C TRP A 89 -9.79 9.08 -2.66
N SER A 90 -9.17 9.06 -1.49
CA SER A 90 -8.72 10.29 -0.80
C SER A 90 -7.34 10.73 -1.26
#